data_AF-A0A918DS60-F1
#
_entry.id   AF-A0A918DS60-F1
#
_cell.length_a   1.000
_cell.length_b   1.000
_cell.length_c   1.000
_cell.angle_alpha   90.00
_cell.angle_beta   90.00
_cell.angle_gamma   90.00
#
_symmetry.space_group_name_H-M   'P 1'
#
loop_
_entity.id
_entity.type
_entity.pdbx_description
1 polymer ?
#
loop_
_entity_poly.entity_id
_entity_poly.type
_entity_poly.pdbx_seq_one_letter_code
_entity_poly.pdbx_strand_id
1 'polypeptide(L)' 'MPSTDEAKQLAMPKNRPLLPVFGAARDASGRPLAVVEVLLPADRHELKDAYPIA' A
#
# COMPACT_ATOMS: atom_id res chain seq x y z
N MET A 1 10.76 -1.27 -8.91
CA MET A 1 11.20 -2.59 -8.40
C MET A 1 11.71 -2.41 -6.99
N PRO A 2 11.51 -3.37 -6.08
CA PRO A 2 11.87 -3.22 -4.68
C PRO A 2 13.37 -3.02 -4.50
N SER A 3 13.75 -2.22 -3.50
CA SER A 3 15.12 -2.21 -3.00
C SER A 3 15.50 -3.60 -2.44
N THR A 4 16.80 -3.84 -2.22
CA THR A 4 17.24 -5.11 -1.62
C THR A 4 16.65 -5.29 -0.22
N ASP A 5 16.57 -4.20 0.55
CA ASP A 5 16.04 -4.23 1.91
C ASP A 5 14.53 -4.43 1.93
N GLU A 6 13.78 -3.79 1.04
CA GLU A 6 12.34 -4.04 0.86
C GLU A 6 12.07 -5.49 0.48
N ALA A 7 12.79 -6.03 -0.51
CA ALA A 7 12.62 -7.42 -0.95
C ALA A 7 12.88 -8.41 0.20
N LYS A 8 13.88 -8.12 1.05
CA LYS A 8 14.19 -8.91 2.25
C LYS A 8 13.10 -8.80 3.31
N GLN A 9 12.68 -7.59 3.66
CA GLN A 9 11.65 -7.35 4.70
C GLN A 9 10.30 -7.95 4.30
N LEU A 10 9.96 -7.90 3.01
CA LEU A 10 8.70 -8.43 2.46
C LEU A 10 8.77 -9.91 2.08
N ALA A 11 9.92 -10.56 2.31
CA ALA A 11 10.20 -11.94 1.94
C ALA A 11 9.74 -12.26 0.50
N MET A 12 10.21 -11.47 -0.46
CA MET A 12 9.84 -11.57 -1.87
C MET A 12 11.05 -11.45 -2.80
N PRO A 13 10.99 -12.00 -4.03
CA PRO A 13 12.05 -11.85 -5.01
C PRO A 13 12.23 -10.40 -5.47
N LYS A 14 13.46 -9.96 -5.72
CA LYS A 14 13.78 -8.59 -6.18
C LYS A 14 13.18 -8.23 -7.55
N ASN A 15 12.88 -9.23 -8.37
CA ASN A 15 12.24 -9.07 -9.67
C ASN A 15 10.70 -9.06 -9.61
N ARG A 16 10.10 -9.00 -8.41
CA ARG A 16 8.66 -8.81 -8.25
C ARG A 16 8.32 -7.34 -7.98
N PRO A 17 7.34 -6.76 -8.70
CA PRO A 17 6.93 -5.38 -8.49
C PRO A 17 6.22 -5.21 -7.14
N LEU A 18 6.18 -3.96 -6.66
CA LEU A 18 5.46 -3.55 -5.48
C LEU A 18 4.18 -2.82 -5.87
N LEU A 19 3.18 -2.91 -5.02
CA LEU A 19 2.00 -2.05 -4.98
C LEU A 19 2.16 -1.07 -3.80
N PRO A 20 2.68 0.15 -4.02
CA PRO A 20 2.74 1.18 -2.99
C PRO A 20 1.35 1.79 -2.77
N VAL A 21 0.93 1.86 -1.51
CA VAL A 21 -0.35 2.47 -1.09
C VAL A 21 -0.07 3.62 -0.15
N PHE A 22 -0.56 4.81 -0.52
CA PHE A 22 -0.48 6.01 0.30
C PHE A 22 -1.86 6.30 0.90
N GLY A 23 -1.91 6.37 2.23
CA GLY A 23 -3.14 6.63 2.97
C GLY A 23 -2.96 7.80 3.93
N ALA A 24 -4.02 8.58 4.11
CA ALA A 24 -4.10 9.59 5.16
C ALA A 24 -5.37 9.40 5.98
N ALA A 25 -5.22 9.19 7.28
CA ALA A 25 -6.33 9.22 8.22
C ALA A 25 -6.57 10.68 8.64
N ARG A 26 -7.83 11.12 8.59
CA ARG A 26 -8.24 12.47 8.98
C ARG A 26 -9.42 12.39 9.94
N ASP A 27 -9.51 13.34 10.86
CA ASP A 27 -10.71 13.49 11.69
C ASP A 27 -11.88 14.08 10.87
N ALA A 28 -13.05 14.21 11.51
CA ALA A 28 -14.25 14.75 10.86
C ALA A 28 -14.12 16.21 10.41
N SER A 29 -13.15 16.97 10.96
CA SER A 29 -12.84 18.33 10.51
C SER A 29 -11.85 18.37 9.35
N GLY A 30 -11.36 17.21 8.90
CA GLY A 30 -10.37 17.07 7.84
C GLY A 30 -8.93 17.20 8.32
N ARG A 31 -8.69 17.37 9.63
CA ARG A 31 -7.32 17.47 10.17
C ARG A 31 -6.63 16.11 10.06
N PRO A 32 -5.39 16.06 9.53
CA PRO A 32 -4.65 14.81 9.40
C PRO A 32 -4.27 14.28 10.78
N LEU A 33 -4.62 13.02 11.03
CA LEU A 33 -4.25 12.26 12.22
C LEU A 33 -3.02 11.39 11.95
N ALA A 34 -2.93 10.82 10.74
CA ALA A 34 -1.79 10.02 10.31
C ALA A 34 -1.65 10.04 8.78
N VAL A 35 -0.41 9.91 8.32
CA VAL A 35 -0.08 9.63 6.91
C VAL A 35 0.78 8.38 6.91
N VAL A 36 0.43 7.42 6.08
CA VAL A 36 1.11 6.13 5.97
C VAL A 36 1.42 5.81 4.52
N GLU A 37 2.58 5.20 4.32
CA GLU A 37 2.94 4.50 3.09
C GLU A 37 3.09 3.02 3.43
N VAL A 38 2.47 2.16 2.62
CA VAL A 38 2.56 0.71 2.77
C VAL A 38 3.04 0.11 1.45
N LEU A 39 4.08 -0.71 1.52
CA LEU A 39 4.63 -1.43 0.37
C LEU A 39 4.13 -2.87 0.38
N LEU A 40 3.39 -3.27 -0.65
CA LEU A 40 2.80 -4.61 -0.76
C LEU A 40 3.42 -5.38 -1.94
N PRO A 41 3.72 -6.69 -1.80
CA PRO A 41 4.07 -7.54 -2.94
C PRO A 41 2.90 -7.61 -3.94
N ALA A 42 3.13 -7.16 -5.18
CA ALA A 42 2.07 -7.02 -6.19
C ALA A 42 1.51 -8.36 -6.72
N ASP A 43 2.20 -9.47 -6.47
CA ASP A 43 1.75 -10.82 -6.81
C ASP A 43 0.87 -11.46 -5.73
N ARG A 44 0.76 -10.82 -4.56
CA ARG A 44 -0.04 -11.31 -3.41
C ARG A 44 -1.22 -10.40 -3.08
N HIS A 45 -1.25 -9.18 -3.63
CA HIS A 45 -2.22 -8.16 -3.27
C HIS A 45 -2.82 -7.51 -4.50
N GLU A 46 -4.13 -7.26 -4.43
CA GLU A 46 -4.88 -6.49 -5.41
C GLU A 46 -5.61 -5.36 -4.67
N LEU A 47 -5.70 -4.18 -5.28
CA LEU A 47 -6.56 -3.11 -4.81
C LEU A 47 -7.92 -3.23 -5.51
N LYS A 48 -9.00 -3.31 -4.74
CA LYS A 48 -10.37 -3.37 -5.26
C LYS A 48 -11.21 -2.31 -4.59
N ASP A 49 -11.78 -1.45 -5.42
CA ASP A 49 -12.78 -0.49 -4.99
C ASP A 49 -14.17 -1.13 -5.15
N ALA A 50 -15.00 -1.02 -4.11
CA ALA A 50 -16.39 -1.44 -4.16
C ALA A 50 -17.26 -0.19 -4.05
N TYR A 51 -18.08 0.04 -5.07
CA TYR A 51 -19.05 1.12 -5.09
C TYR A 51 -20.45 0.54 -4.97
N PRO A 52 -21.28 0.99 -4.00
CA PRO A 52 -22.66 0.54 -3.91
C PRO A 52 -23.43 1.00 -5.15
N ILE A 53 -24.28 0.11 -5.69
CA ILE A 53 -25.27 0.48 -6.69
C ILE A 53 -26.41 1.15 -5.91
N ALA A 54 -26.57 2.46 -6.10
CA ALA A 54 -27.69 3.23 -5.53
C ALA A 54 -29.00 2.94 -6.27
#